data_AF-A0A5D2AS87-F1
#
_entry.id   AF-A0A5D2AS87-F1
#
_cell.length_a   1.000
_cell.length_b   1.000
_cell.length_c   1.000
_cell.angle_alpha   90.00
_cell.angle_beta   90.00
_cell.angle_gamma   90.00
#
_symmetry.space_group_name_H-M   'P 1'
#
loop_
_entity.id
_entity.type
_entity.pdbx_description
1 polymer ?
#
loop_
_entity_poly.entity_id
_entity_poly.type
_entity_poly.pdbx_seq_one_letter_code
_entity_poly.pdbx_strand_id
1 'polypeptide(L)'
;MYVYISQPIPNQQRTYKNRTMVSQGSNSASSYPIKTIVILVQENRSFDHMLGWFKSLNPEIDGVTGSESNPISTSDPNSPMVFFKDNSEYQVFGHPWSSDLPNPPHEPTMNGFAQNAERTEKGMAEAVMKGFKPDAVPVYKELASKFGICDRWFASVPASTQPNRMFVHSATSYGQESNDAIKLIKGFPQKTIFESLDESGFSFGIYYQYPPSTLFFRNLRQMKYLKNFHQFDLHFKKHCEEGKLPNYVVVEQRYFDLLSVPANDDHPSHDVSEGQKFVKEVYEALRSSPQWKEMLLVITYDEHGGFYDHVPTPTTGVPSPDDIVGPEPYHFKFDRLGVRVPTFFVSPWIEPGTVIHRPLGPYPTSEFEHSSIPATVKKIFNLKEFLTKRDAWAATFEGVINRKNPRVDCPVTLPEPVKMRPTEAKETAKLSDFQKELVQMAAVLNGDHKSDMYPHKLVEKMTVAEAAKYVNGAFNKFCDECQRGGIHESEIVELGKQVERPKGRSFIYKFFKCLVCHD
;
A
#
# COMPACT_ATOMS: atom_id res chain seq x y z
N MET A 1 -28.25 -0.41 40.68
CA MET A 1 -29.72 -0.38 40.64
C MET A 1 -30.13 0.85 39.82
N TYR A 2 -30.28 0.67 38.52
CA TYR A 2 -30.85 1.66 37.61
C TYR A 2 -31.76 0.88 36.66
N VAL A 3 -33.04 1.21 36.70
CA VAL A 3 -34.16 0.52 36.05
C VAL A 3 -34.39 1.17 34.69
N TYR A 4 -34.32 0.40 33.61
CA TYR A 4 -34.81 0.80 32.29
C TYR A 4 -36.24 0.31 32.09
N ILE A 5 -37.15 1.23 31.78
CA ILE A 5 -38.55 0.96 31.46
C ILE A 5 -38.66 0.77 29.94
N SER A 6 -39.21 -0.37 29.53
CA SER A 6 -39.50 -0.72 28.14
C SER A 6 -40.84 -0.11 27.69
N GLN A 7 -40.91 0.32 26.43
CA GLN A 7 -42.18 0.51 25.72
C GLN A 7 -42.15 -0.17 24.34
N PRO A 8 -43.29 -0.69 23.84
CA PRO A 8 -43.34 -1.59 22.68
C PRO A 8 -43.58 -0.87 21.35
N ILE A 9 -43.03 -1.46 20.29
CA ILE A 9 -43.20 -1.07 18.88
C ILE A 9 -44.51 -1.67 18.34
N PRO A 10 -45.36 -0.93 17.58
CA PRO A 10 -46.52 -1.52 16.91
C PRO A 10 -46.18 -2.07 15.52
N ASN A 11 -46.69 -3.28 15.25
CA ASN A 11 -46.73 -3.94 13.95
C ASN A 11 -47.63 -3.20 12.96
N GLN A 12 -47.15 -2.97 11.72
CA GLN A 12 -48.02 -2.78 10.57
C GLN A 12 -47.51 -3.54 9.33
N GLN A 13 -48.50 -4.14 8.65
CA GLN A 13 -48.42 -5.18 7.63
C GLN A 13 -47.86 -4.69 6.29
N ARG A 14 -47.05 -5.54 5.64
CA ARG A 14 -46.60 -5.38 4.25
C ARG A 14 -47.69 -5.78 3.26
N THR A 15 -48.14 -4.84 2.44
CA THR A 15 -48.82 -5.13 1.16
C THR A 15 -47.84 -5.00 0.00
N TYR A 16 -47.62 -6.07 -0.74
CA TYR A 16 -46.80 -6.09 -1.95
C TYR A 16 -47.58 -5.50 -3.14
N LYS A 17 -47.03 -4.45 -3.77
CA LYS A 17 -47.41 -4.02 -5.12
C LYS A 17 -46.19 -4.11 -6.04
N ASN A 18 -46.30 -4.93 -7.07
CA ASN A 18 -45.35 -5.04 -8.17
C ASN A 18 -45.20 -3.66 -8.86
N ARG A 19 -43.96 -3.14 -8.90
CA ARG A 19 -43.59 -2.01 -9.75
C ARG A 19 -42.31 -2.37 -10.49
N THR A 20 -42.43 -2.43 -11.80
CA THR A 20 -41.36 -2.55 -12.79
C THR A 20 -40.31 -1.49 -12.50
N MET A 21 -39.08 -1.90 -12.17
CA MET A 21 -37.95 -0.98 -12.03
C MET A 21 -37.37 -0.68 -13.40
N VAL A 22 -37.71 0.48 -13.93
CA VAL A 22 -36.78 1.28 -14.73
C VAL A 22 -36.22 2.31 -13.75
N SER A 23 -34.98 2.15 -13.30
CA SER A 23 -34.27 3.22 -12.60
C SER A 23 -33.03 3.59 -13.39
N GLN A 24 -33.14 4.72 -14.08
CA GLN A 24 -32.01 5.54 -14.47
C GLN A 24 -31.21 5.84 -13.20
N GLY A 25 -29.99 5.32 -13.10
CA GLY A 25 -29.03 5.76 -12.11
C GLY A 25 -28.53 7.15 -12.49
N SER A 26 -29.00 8.18 -11.80
CA SER A 26 -28.37 9.49 -11.81
C SER A 26 -27.01 9.36 -11.10
N ASN A 27 -25.94 9.17 -11.87
CA ASN A 27 -24.58 9.42 -11.39
C ASN A 27 -24.53 10.89 -10.97
N SER A 28 -24.59 11.18 -9.67
CA SER A 28 -24.25 12.51 -9.16
C SER A 28 -22.79 12.74 -9.54
N ALA A 29 -22.54 13.62 -10.52
CA ALA A 29 -21.18 13.95 -10.93
C ALA A 29 -20.38 14.38 -9.70
N SER A 30 -19.24 13.70 -9.44
CA SER A 30 -18.31 14.09 -8.39
C SER A 30 -17.95 15.57 -8.52
N SER A 31 -18.02 16.31 -7.41
CA SER A 31 -17.67 17.74 -7.35
C SER A 31 -16.19 18.02 -7.58
N TYR A 32 -15.36 16.97 -7.62
CA TYR A 32 -13.93 17.07 -7.82
C TYR A 32 -13.58 16.87 -9.31
N PRO A 33 -12.58 17.61 -9.84
CA PRO A 33 -12.10 17.41 -11.20
C PRO A 33 -11.42 16.05 -11.40
N ILE A 34 -11.04 15.40 -10.30
CA ILE A 34 -10.32 14.12 -10.30
C ILE A 34 -11.27 12.97 -10.66
N LYS A 35 -10.85 12.16 -11.64
CA LYS A 35 -11.52 10.93 -12.10
C LYS A 35 -10.65 9.69 -11.97
N THR A 36 -9.32 9.87 -11.88
CA THR A 36 -8.33 8.80 -11.69
C THR A 36 -7.41 9.13 -10.53
N ILE A 37 -7.32 8.23 -9.55
CA ILE A 37 -6.36 8.31 -8.45
C ILE A 37 -5.33 7.20 -8.65
N VAL A 38 -4.05 7.57 -8.72
CA VAL A 38 -2.93 6.64 -8.90
C VAL A 38 -2.16 6.53 -7.59
N ILE A 39 -1.98 5.31 -7.10
CA ILE A 39 -1.29 5.01 -5.84
C ILE A 39 0.01 4.26 -6.16
N LEU A 40 1.11 4.79 -5.65
CA LEU A 40 2.43 4.18 -5.69
C LEU A 40 3.00 4.15 -4.27
N VAL A 41 3.26 2.96 -3.73
CA VAL A 41 3.76 2.76 -2.35
C VAL A 41 5.17 2.20 -2.40
N GLN A 42 6.16 3.05 -2.16
CA GLN A 42 7.58 2.68 -2.01
C GLN A 42 7.83 2.00 -0.65
N GLU A 43 9.05 1.52 -0.43
CA GLU A 43 9.42 0.65 0.70
C GLU A 43 10.34 1.33 1.72
N ASN A 44 9.99 1.20 3.01
CA ASN A 44 10.90 1.21 4.15
C ASN A 44 11.76 2.48 4.29
N ARG A 45 11.14 3.67 4.26
CA ARG A 45 11.83 4.96 4.50
C ARG A 45 11.01 5.88 5.39
N SER A 46 11.64 6.45 6.41
CA SER A 46 11.03 7.52 7.21
C SER A 46 10.97 8.84 6.43
N PHE A 47 10.10 9.75 6.87
CA PHE A 47 10.03 11.09 6.27
C PHE A 47 11.36 11.82 6.40
N ASP A 48 11.97 11.87 7.59
CA ASP A 48 13.24 12.59 7.76
C ASP A 48 14.40 12.01 6.94
N HIS A 49 14.38 10.70 6.70
CA HIS A 49 15.40 10.05 5.88
C HIS A 49 15.35 10.50 4.41
N MET A 50 14.15 10.64 3.82
CA MET A 50 14.03 11.03 2.41
C MET A 50 13.86 12.53 2.22
N LEU A 51 13.06 13.16 3.07
CA LEU A 51 12.56 14.53 2.90
C LEU A 51 12.90 15.47 4.06
N GLY A 52 13.49 14.99 5.16
CA GLY A 52 13.80 15.83 6.33
C GLY A 52 14.66 17.05 5.96
N TRP A 53 15.72 16.83 5.15
CA TRP A 53 16.61 17.91 4.71
C TRP A 53 15.99 18.86 3.68
N PHE A 54 14.79 18.57 3.17
CA PHE A 54 14.08 19.48 2.25
C PHE A 54 13.57 20.74 2.96
N LYS A 55 13.60 20.78 4.30
CA LYS A 55 13.46 22.03 5.07
C LYS A 55 14.40 23.15 4.59
N SER A 56 15.58 22.79 4.07
CA SER A 56 16.51 23.74 3.46
C SER A 56 15.99 24.39 2.15
N LEU A 57 15.06 23.73 1.45
CA LEU A 57 14.40 24.25 0.25
C LEU A 57 13.12 25.02 0.58
N ASN A 58 12.32 24.48 1.49
CA ASN A 58 11.11 25.12 1.99
C ASN A 58 11.07 25.04 3.54
N PRO A 59 11.32 26.16 4.25
CA PRO A 59 11.32 26.19 5.71
C PRO A 59 10.00 25.81 6.39
N GLU A 60 8.87 25.82 5.66
CA GLU A 60 7.56 25.39 6.18
C GLU A 60 7.52 23.89 6.46
N ILE A 61 8.37 23.10 5.78
CA ILE A 61 8.44 21.65 5.98
C ILE A 61 8.90 21.35 7.41
N ASP A 62 8.14 20.52 8.12
CA ASP A 62 8.51 19.97 9.43
C ASP A 62 9.61 18.89 9.30
N GLY A 63 10.79 19.31 8.82
CA GLY A 63 11.97 18.46 8.62
C GLY A 63 13.10 18.77 9.62
N VAL A 64 14.27 18.23 9.33
CA VAL A 64 15.45 18.27 10.22
C VAL A 64 16.35 19.49 10.00
N THR A 65 17.21 19.75 10.98
CA THR A 65 18.20 20.83 11.01
C THR A 65 19.64 20.33 11.17
N GLY A 66 19.83 19.06 11.54
CA GLY A 66 21.10 18.46 11.93
C GLY A 66 21.40 18.55 13.42
N SER A 67 20.52 19.18 14.20
CA SER A 67 20.61 19.21 15.66
C SER A 67 19.97 17.97 16.32
N GLU A 68 19.16 17.24 15.55
CA GLU A 68 18.47 16.04 15.97
C GLU A 68 19.47 14.92 16.26
N SER A 69 19.23 14.15 17.32
CA SER A 69 20.15 13.10 17.75
C SER A 69 19.47 12.02 18.57
N ASN A 70 20.08 10.84 18.62
CA ASN A 70 19.65 9.72 19.46
C ASN A 70 20.86 9.18 20.26
N PRO A 71 20.68 8.82 21.55
CA PRO A 71 21.71 8.11 22.29
C PRO A 71 21.88 6.69 21.76
N ILE A 72 23.10 6.14 21.87
CA ILE A 72 23.36 4.71 21.64
C ILE A 72 22.64 3.84 22.69
N SER A 73 22.42 4.39 23.90
CA SER A 73 21.71 3.73 25.00
C SER A 73 20.79 4.73 25.70
N THR A 74 19.47 4.54 25.57
CA THR A 74 18.47 5.39 26.22
C THR A 74 18.44 5.27 27.75
N SER A 75 19.04 4.24 28.33
CA SER A 75 19.11 4.03 29.78
C SER A 75 20.35 4.66 30.44
N ASP A 76 21.32 5.12 29.65
CA ASP A 76 22.55 5.75 30.14
C ASP A 76 22.52 7.25 29.85
N PRO A 77 22.45 8.12 30.88
CA PRO A 77 22.42 9.56 30.70
C PRO A 77 23.71 10.15 30.12
N ASN A 78 24.81 9.39 30.14
CA ASN A 78 26.10 9.78 29.55
C ASN A 78 26.38 9.06 28.22
N SER A 79 25.37 8.42 27.63
CA SER A 79 25.53 7.67 26.39
C SER A 79 26.02 8.58 25.25
N PRO A 80 26.94 8.11 24.39
CA PRO A 80 27.30 8.82 23.18
C PRO A 80 26.07 9.12 22.31
N MET A 81 26.02 10.33 21.78
CA MET A 81 24.95 10.77 20.88
C MET A 81 25.34 10.55 19.43
N VAL A 82 24.41 9.99 18.65
CA VAL A 82 24.48 9.94 17.20
C VAL A 82 23.62 11.07 16.64
N PHE A 83 24.25 12.05 16.03
CA PHE A 83 23.57 13.18 15.38
C PHE A 83 23.09 12.80 13.99
N PHE A 84 21.94 13.35 13.60
CA PHE A 84 21.37 13.14 12.28
C PHE A 84 22.21 13.84 11.21
N LYS A 85 22.59 13.10 10.16
CA LYS A 85 23.48 13.59 9.09
C LYS A 85 22.79 13.56 7.72
N ASP A 86 23.40 14.25 6.76
CA ASP A 86 22.86 14.53 5.43
C ASP A 86 23.55 13.73 4.29
N ASN A 87 24.35 12.73 4.67
CA ASN A 87 25.17 11.92 3.77
C ASN A 87 24.71 10.45 3.72
N SER A 88 23.41 10.24 3.57
CA SER A 88 22.89 8.90 3.27
C SER A 88 23.40 8.45 1.89
N GLU A 89 24.01 7.27 1.83
CA GLU A 89 24.60 6.72 0.60
C GLU A 89 24.05 5.30 0.30
N TYR A 90 23.70 4.53 1.34
CA TYR A 90 23.16 3.16 1.30
C TYR A 90 22.92 2.62 2.73
N GLN A 91 21.94 1.73 2.97
CA GLN A 91 21.83 1.02 4.27
C GLN A 91 21.69 -0.50 4.10
N VAL A 92 22.26 -1.24 5.06
CA VAL A 92 22.02 -2.66 5.32
C VAL A 92 21.02 -2.78 6.50
N PHE A 93 19.94 -3.54 6.25
CA PHE A 93 18.85 -4.02 7.12
C PHE A 93 18.55 -3.33 8.48
N GLY A 94 17.35 -2.79 8.65
CA GLY A 94 16.71 -2.62 9.97
C GLY A 94 15.70 -3.74 10.25
N HIS A 95 15.54 -4.15 11.50
CA HIS A 95 14.46 -5.06 11.91
C HIS A 95 13.21 -4.29 12.40
N PRO A 96 12.02 -4.89 12.30
CA PRO A 96 10.78 -4.32 12.86
C PRO A 96 10.90 -4.02 14.35
N TRP A 97 10.12 -3.03 14.79
CA TRP A 97 10.02 -2.67 16.21
C TRP A 97 9.40 -3.82 17.03
N SER A 98 10.03 -4.17 18.16
CA SER A 98 9.39 -4.95 19.23
C SER A 98 9.41 -4.14 20.52
N SER A 99 8.28 -4.06 21.22
CA SER A 99 8.25 -3.47 22.57
C SER A 99 8.00 -4.52 23.63
N ASP A 100 8.96 -4.67 24.53
CA ASP A 100 8.81 -5.40 25.80
C ASP A 100 8.16 -4.54 26.91
N LEU A 101 7.64 -3.35 26.59
CA LEU A 101 7.19 -2.39 27.59
C LEU A 101 5.67 -2.50 27.85
N PRO A 102 5.25 -2.86 29.07
CA PRO A 102 3.83 -3.03 29.42
C PRO A 102 3.04 -1.72 29.50
N ASN A 103 3.70 -0.54 29.48
CA ASN A 103 3.07 0.79 29.49
C ASN A 103 4.01 1.83 28.81
N PRO A 104 3.91 2.06 27.49
CA PRO A 104 4.70 3.11 26.84
C PRO A 104 4.26 4.52 27.29
N PRO A 105 5.16 5.52 27.24
CA PRO A 105 4.82 6.91 27.55
C PRO A 105 3.66 7.43 26.67
N HIS A 106 2.94 8.45 27.17
CA HIS A 106 1.79 9.04 26.46
C HIS A 106 2.17 9.55 25.05
N GLU A 107 3.37 10.12 24.90
CA GLU A 107 3.97 10.48 23.62
C GLU A 107 5.33 9.77 23.44
N PRO A 108 5.60 9.14 22.28
CA PRO A 108 6.90 8.56 21.99
C PRO A 108 8.02 9.61 21.98
N THR A 109 9.14 9.32 22.64
CA THR A 109 10.30 10.23 22.77
C THR A 109 11.18 10.31 21.52
N MET A 110 10.99 9.38 20.57
CA MET A 110 11.76 9.27 19.32
C MET A 110 13.28 9.17 19.51
N ASN A 111 13.77 8.69 20.66
CA ASN A 111 15.21 8.61 20.99
C ASN A 111 15.80 7.19 20.94
N GLY A 112 15.03 6.20 20.48
CA GLY A 112 15.42 4.79 20.51
C GLY A 112 15.98 4.20 19.21
N PHE A 113 16.04 4.96 18.11
CA PHE A 113 16.40 4.44 16.78
C PHE A 113 17.84 3.97 16.73
N ALA A 114 18.79 4.80 17.17
CA ALA A 114 20.20 4.46 17.21
C ALA A 114 20.47 3.21 18.07
N GLN A 115 19.86 3.14 19.25
CA GLN A 115 19.97 1.98 20.14
C GLN A 115 19.40 0.71 19.50
N ASN A 116 18.22 0.78 18.88
CA ASN A 116 17.59 -0.39 18.25
C ASN A 116 18.42 -0.91 17.07
N ALA A 117 18.94 0.00 16.26
CA ALA A 117 19.84 -0.34 15.16
C ALA A 117 21.14 -0.99 15.67
N GLU A 118 21.78 -0.42 16.69
CA GLU A 118 23.03 -0.96 17.25
C GLU A 118 22.86 -2.36 17.87
N ARG A 119 21.68 -2.65 18.45
CA ARG A 119 21.32 -4.00 18.95
C ARG A 119 21.16 -5.03 17.83
N THR A 120 20.75 -4.58 16.65
CA THR A 120 20.54 -5.44 15.49
C THR A 120 21.87 -5.79 14.83
N GLU A 121 22.67 -4.79 14.51
CA GLU A 121 24.00 -4.95 13.95
C GLU A 121 24.88 -3.78 14.39
N LYS A 122 26.07 -4.10 14.89
CA LYS A 122 27.02 -3.11 15.41
C LYS A 122 27.41 -2.11 14.31
N GLY A 123 27.30 -0.82 14.59
CA GLY A 123 27.61 0.26 13.65
C GLY A 123 26.41 0.75 12.82
N MET A 124 25.24 0.11 12.92
CA MET A 124 24.06 0.57 12.19
C MET A 124 23.42 1.82 12.76
N ALA A 125 23.75 2.22 13.99
CA ALA A 125 23.26 3.45 14.57
C ALA A 125 23.53 4.67 13.68
N GLU A 126 24.69 4.73 13.03
CA GLU A 126 25.01 5.82 12.10
C GLU A 126 24.22 5.75 10.79
N ALA A 127 23.83 4.55 10.34
CA ALA A 127 23.10 4.37 9.08
C ALA A 127 21.65 4.86 9.22
N VAL A 128 20.98 4.49 10.31
CA VAL A 128 19.58 4.89 10.56
C VAL A 128 19.43 6.37 10.90
N MET A 129 20.50 7.02 11.33
CA MET A 129 20.58 8.45 11.66
C MET A 129 21.13 9.30 10.49
N LYS A 130 20.95 8.85 9.25
CA LYS A 130 21.27 9.63 8.04
C LYS A 130 20.01 9.90 7.24
N GLY A 131 20.00 10.98 6.47
CA GLY A 131 19.01 11.28 5.45
C GLY A 131 19.65 11.81 4.17
N PHE A 132 18.85 11.97 3.12
CA PHE A 132 19.30 12.47 1.83
C PHE A 132 19.16 13.99 1.73
N LYS A 133 20.19 14.66 1.20
CA LYS A 133 20.03 16.03 0.70
C LYS A 133 19.12 16.05 -0.51
N PRO A 134 18.38 17.16 -0.75
CA PRO A 134 17.55 17.29 -1.93
C PRO A 134 18.31 17.05 -3.25
N ASP A 135 19.56 17.51 -3.36
CA ASP A 135 20.36 17.34 -4.58
C ASP A 135 20.79 15.88 -4.84
N ALA A 136 20.79 15.03 -3.80
CA ALA A 136 21.07 13.60 -3.95
C ALA A 136 19.86 12.83 -4.51
N VAL A 137 18.65 13.38 -4.34
CA VAL A 137 17.38 12.80 -4.80
C VAL A 137 16.63 13.78 -5.72
N PRO A 138 17.19 14.11 -6.90
CA PRO A 138 16.72 15.22 -7.74
C PRO A 138 15.29 15.04 -8.26
N VAL A 139 14.79 13.80 -8.43
CA VAL A 139 13.38 13.56 -8.82
C VAL A 139 12.45 13.97 -7.69
N TYR A 140 12.76 13.57 -6.45
CA TYR A 140 11.98 13.91 -5.27
C TYR A 140 12.06 15.41 -4.96
N LYS A 141 13.23 16.02 -5.17
CA LYS A 141 13.43 17.48 -5.13
C LYS A 141 12.47 18.21 -6.07
N GLU A 142 12.40 17.79 -7.34
CA GLU A 142 11.52 18.42 -8.31
C GLU A 142 10.04 18.23 -7.92
N LEU A 143 9.64 17.02 -7.51
CA LEU A 143 8.26 16.77 -7.08
C LEU A 143 7.86 17.63 -5.88
N ALA A 144 8.70 17.72 -4.85
CA ALA A 144 8.45 18.55 -3.68
C ALA A 144 8.34 20.04 -4.05
N SER A 145 9.18 20.50 -4.99
CA SER A 145 9.21 21.91 -5.41
C SER A 145 8.03 22.28 -6.32
N LYS A 146 7.51 21.32 -7.09
CA LYS A 146 6.50 21.58 -8.13
C LYS A 146 5.09 21.15 -7.75
N PHE A 147 4.92 20.37 -6.70
CA PHE A 147 3.62 19.85 -6.26
C PHE A 147 3.48 19.94 -4.74
N GLY A 148 2.76 19.00 -4.12
CA GLY A 148 2.53 18.98 -2.68
C GLY A 148 3.28 17.85 -1.97
N ILE A 149 3.73 18.09 -0.75
CA ILE A 149 4.20 17.04 0.17
C ILE A 149 3.37 17.04 1.45
N CYS A 150 3.15 15.87 2.03
CA CYS A 150 2.60 15.74 3.38
C CYS A 150 3.73 15.54 4.37
N ASP A 151 3.97 16.51 5.24
CA ASP A 151 4.96 16.39 6.32
C ASP A 151 4.38 15.78 7.59
N ARG A 152 3.19 15.17 7.49
CA ARG A 152 2.53 14.53 8.63
C ARG A 152 1.73 13.29 8.24
N TRP A 153 2.24 12.51 7.27
CA TRP A 153 1.70 11.20 6.91
C TRP A 153 2.39 10.09 7.69
N PHE A 154 1.63 9.29 8.44
CA PHE A 154 2.17 8.21 9.27
C PHE A 154 1.91 6.83 8.67
N ALA A 155 2.81 5.88 8.93
CA ALA A 155 2.48 4.47 8.77
C ALA A 155 1.27 4.13 9.64
N SER A 156 0.30 3.37 9.12
CA SER A 156 -0.95 3.07 9.85
C SER A 156 -0.73 2.30 11.15
N VAL A 157 0.36 1.53 11.22
CA VAL A 157 0.75 0.74 12.39
C VAL A 157 2.28 0.69 12.53
N PRO A 158 2.81 0.60 13.77
CA PRO A 158 4.23 0.38 14.04
C PRO A 158 4.61 -1.09 13.78
N ALA A 159 4.43 -1.55 12.54
CA ALA A 159 4.62 -2.94 12.11
C ALA A 159 5.34 -3.00 10.76
N SER A 160 5.59 -4.21 10.26
CA SER A 160 6.30 -4.42 8.98
C SER A 160 5.49 -3.95 7.75
N THR A 161 6.10 -4.09 6.58
CA THR A 161 5.55 -3.75 5.27
C THR A 161 4.13 -4.25 5.03
N GLN A 162 3.85 -5.55 5.20
CA GLN A 162 2.55 -6.10 4.80
C GLN A 162 1.35 -5.54 5.57
N PRO A 163 1.36 -5.50 6.92
CA PRO A 163 0.30 -4.83 7.65
C PRO A 163 0.02 -3.43 7.11
N ASN A 164 1.06 -2.61 6.89
CA ASN A 164 0.89 -1.26 6.39
C ASN A 164 0.35 -1.20 4.94
N ARG A 165 0.86 -2.03 4.02
CA ARG A 165 0.30 -2.16 2.66
C ARG A 165 -1.15 -2.65 2.66
N MET A 166 -1.56 -3.45 3.64
CA MET A 166 -2.96 -3.86 3.79
C MET A 166 -3.86 -2.69 4.21
N PHE A 167 -3.40 -1.78 5.08
CA PHE A 167 -4.15 -0.56 5.44
C PHE A 167 -4.40 0.34 4.22
N VAL A 168 -3.44 0.46 3.28
CA VAL A 168 -3.58 1.25 2.04
C VAL A 168 -4.86 0.91 1.26
N HIS A 169 -5.22 -0.38 1.20
CA HIS A 169 -6.32 -0.85 0.36
C HIS A 169 -7.53 -1.38 1.13
N SER A 170 -7.39 -1.63 2.43
CA SER A 170 -8.47 -2.22 3.25
C SER A 170 -8.73 -1.52 4.59
N ALA A 171 -7.95 -0.50 4.93
CA ALA A 171 -8.05 0.23 6.21
C ALA A 171 -7.95 -0.67 7.47
N THR A 172 -7.39 -1.86 7.32
CA THR A 172 -7.06 -2.81 8.41
C THR A 172 -6.01 -3.80 7.94
N SER A 173 -5.19 -4.32 8.85
CA SER A 173 -4.37 -5.51 8.60
C SER A 173 -5.09 -6.80 9.00
N TYR A 174 -6.36 -6.73 9.42
CA TYR A 174 -7.14 -7.86 9.94
C TYR A 174 -6.47 -8.55 11.15
N GLY A 175 -5.99 -7.71 12.08
CA GLY A 175 -5.32 -8.12 13.30
C GLY A 175 -3.90 -8.64 13.10
N GLN A 176 -3.17 -8.16 12.08
CA GLN A 176 -1.84 -8.65 11.75
C GLN A 176 -0.76 -7.61 12.02
N GLU A 177 0.30 -8.04 12.70
CA GLU A 177 1.52 -7.28 12.99
C GLU A 177 2.70 -7.76 12.12
N SER A 178 2.57 -8.94 11.53
CA SER A 178 3.49 -9.58 10.61
C SER A 178 2.71 -10.55 9.72
N ASN A 179 3.39 -11.23 8.81
CA ASN A 179 2.75 -12.27 8.01
C ASN A 179 2.31 -13.50 8.84
N ASP A 180 1.16 -14.07 8.46
CA ASP A 180 0.56 -15.29 9.00
C ASP A 180 0.32 -16.28 7.86
N ALA A 181 1.05 -17.38 7.90
CA ALA A 181 1.03 -18.39 6.87
C ALA A 181 -0.33 -19.08 6.70
N ILE A 182 -1.14 -19.22 7.77
CA ILE A 182 -2.47 -19.84 7.73
C ILE A 182 -3.45 -18.89 7.07
N LYS A 183 -3.42 -17.60 7.43
CA LYS A 183 -4.26 -16.58 6.78
C LYS A 183 -3.86 -16.41 5.32
N LEU A 184 -2.58 -16.49 4.98
CA LEU A 184 -2.10 -16.39 3.61
C LEU A 184 -2.67 -17.49 2.69
N ILE A 185 -2.74 -18.74 3.17
CA ILE A 185 -3.38 -19.87 2.47
C ILE A 185 -4.83 -19.53 2.14
N LYS A 186 -5.59 -19.05 3.14
CA LYS A 186 -7.00 -18.69 2.97
C LYS A 186 -7.20 -17.41 2.14
N GLY A 187 -6.18 -16.56 2.07
CA GLY A 187 -6.28 -15.18 1.65
C GLY A 187 -6.95 -14.31 2.72
N PHE A 188 -6.53 -13.06 2.81
CA PHE A 188 -7.07 -12.09 3.76
C PHE A 188 -8.53 -11.72 3.40
N PRO A 189 -9.49 -11.85 4.34
CA PRO A 189 -10.92 -11.85 4.02
C PRO A 189 -11.57 -10.46 4.05
N GLN A 190 -10.87 -9.43 4.54
CA GLN A 190 -11.43 -8.09 4.67
C GLN A 190 -11.79 -7.49 3.31
N LYS A 191 -12.84 -6.66 3.32
CA LYS A 191 -13.27 -5.90 2.15
C LYS A 191 -12.22 -4.85 1.80
N THR A 192 -11.99 -4.68 0.50
CA THR A 192 -11.04 -3.71 -0.03
C THR A 192 -11.73 -2.52 -0.70
N ILE A 193 -10.96 -1.46 -0.95
CA ILE A 193 -11.40 -0.32 -1.74
C ILE A 193 -11.74 -0.71 -3.19
N PHE A 194 -11.05 -1.71 -3.73
CA PHE A 194 -11.30 -2.26 -5.07
C PHE A 194 -12.74 -2.79 -5.19
N GLU A 195 -13.19 -3.55 -4.19
CA GLU A 195 -14.57 -4.06 -4.14
C GLU A 195 -15.58 -2.94 -3.95
N SER A 196 -15.27 -1.95 -3.09
CA SER A 196 -16.15 -0.79 -2.90
C SER A 196 -16.36 0.01 -4.19
N LEU A 197 -15.32 0.11 -5.03
CA LEU A 197 -15.38 0.75 -6.35
C LEU A 197 -16.20 -0.09 -7.33
N ASP A 198 -15.91 -1.39 -7.47
CA ASP A 198 -16.63 -2.32 -8.36
C ASP A 198 -18.14 -2.33 -8.05
N GLU A 199 -18.51 -2.50 -6.78
CA GLU A 199 -19.90 -2.48 -6.30
C GLU A 199 -20.62 -1.16 -6.58
N SER A 200 -19.86 -0.08 -6.75
CA SER A 200 -20.38 1.27 -7.04
C SER A 200 -20.29 1.63 -8.53
N GLY A 201 -19.91 0.69 -9.39
CA GLY A 201 -19.80 0.89 -10.84
C GLY A 201 -18.54 1.65 -11.30
N PHE A 202 -17.53 1.74 -10.45
CA PHE A 202 -16.21 2.30 -10.79
C PHE A 202 -15.21 1.19 -11.11
N SER A 203 -14.20 1.55 -11.90
CA SER A 203 -13.16 0.62 -12.34
C SER A 203 -11.86 0.80 -11.56
N PHE A 204 -11.07 -0.27 -11.48
CA PHE A 204 -9.71 -0.21 -10.96
C PHE A 204 -8.73 -1.01 -11.82
N GLY A 205 -7.44 -0.73 -11.72
CA GLY A 205 -6.38 -1.45 -12.42
C GLY A 205 -5.11 -1.49 -11.60
N ILE A 206 -4.45 -2.64 -11.60
CA ILE A 206 -3.20 -2.92 -10.88
C ILE A 206 -2.13 -3.17 -11.95
N TYR A 207 -1.16 -2.27 -12.03
CA TYR A 207 -0.07 -2.31 -13.00
C TYR A 207 1.19 -2.73 -12.29
N TYR A 208 1.74 -3.88 -12.67
CA TYR A 208 2.76 -4.55 -11.88
C TYR A 208 3.99 -4.92 -12.71
N GLN A 209 5.17 -4.75 -12.12
CA GLN A 209 6.43 -5.28 -12.68
C GLN A 209 6.78 -6.66 -12.11
N TYR A 210 6.38 -6.94 -10.87
CA TYR A 210 6.40 -8.26 -10.25
C TYR A 210 5.03 -8.61 -9.66
N PRO A 211 4.72 -9.90 -9.39
CA PRO A 211 3.43 -10.33 -8.89
C PRO A 211 2.93 -9.47 -7.72
N PRO A 212 1.75 -8.85 -7.84
CA PRO A 212 1.36 -7.75 -6.98
C PRO A 212 0.99 -8.21 -5.58
N SER A 213 1.37 -7.41 -4.58
CA SER A 213 1.05 -7.64 -3.16
C SER A 213 -0.45 -7.57 -2.87
N THR A 214 -1.25 -7.00 -3.75
CA THR A 214 -2.71 -6.99 -3.62
C THR A 214 -3.32 -8.40 -3.68
N LEU A 215 -2.60 -9.41 -4.19
CA LEU A 215 -3.06 -10.82 -4.19
C LEU A 215 -3.01 -11.49 -2.80
N PHE A 216 -2.54 -10.79 -1.77
CA PHE A 216 -2.73 -11.22 -0.38
C PHE A 216 -4.22 -11.21 -0.01
N PHE A 217 -5.01 -10.30 -0.57
CA PHE A 217 -6.46 -10.26 -0.40
C PHE A 217 -7.14 -11.40 -1.14
N ARG A 218 -7.96 -12.17 -0.42
CA ARG A 218 -8.67 -13.32 -0.99
C ARG A 218 -9.53 -12.93 -2.18
N ASN A 219 -10.24 -11.81 -2.07
CA ASN A 219 -11.24 -11.42 -3.06
C ASN A 219 -10.62 -10.91 -4.37
N LEU A 220 -9.36 -10.46 -4.36
CA LEU A 220 -8.65 -10.12 -5.60
C LEU A 220 -8.13 -11.34 -6.37
N ARG A 221 -8.25 -12.54 -5.81
CA ARG A 221 -7.97 -13.81 -6.52
C ARG A 221 -9.19 -14.32 -7.29
N GLN A 222 -10.30 -13.58 -7.31
CA GLN A 222 -11.51 -13.95 -8.06
C GLN A 222 -11.34 -13.72 -9.56
N MET A 223 -11.94 -14.61 -10.36
CA MET A 223 -11.88 -14.60 -11.82
C MET A 223 -12.29 -13.26 -12.45
N LYS A 224 -13.33 -12.60 -11.92
CA LYS A 224 -13.82 -11.32 -12.46
C LYS A 224 -12.78 -10.21 -12.47
N TYR A 225 -11.78 -10.24 -11.58
CA TYR A 225 -10.77 -9.19 -11.45
C TYR A 225 -9.48 -9.46 -12.21
N LEU A 226 -9.33 -10.62 -12.84
CA LEU A 226 -8.09 -10.97 -13.54
C LEU A 226 -7.72 -10.00 -14.65
N LYS A 227 -8.73 -9.44 -15.31
CA LYS A 227 -8.55 -8.44 -16.38
C LYS A 227 -8.10 -7.08 -15.84
N ASN A 228 -8.10 -6.88 -14.53
CA ASN A 228 -7.67 -5.65 -13.87
C ASN A 228 -6.16 -5.69 -13.54
N PHE A 229 -5.49 -6.83 -13.73
CA PHE A 229 -4.05 -6.96 -13.56
C PHE A 229 -3.34 -6.78 -14.90
N HIS A 230 -2.42 -5.82 -14.96
CA HIS A 230 -1.72 -5.45 -16.17
C HIS A 230 -0.20 -5.44 -15.95
N GLN A 231 0.55 -6.07 -16.85
CA GLN A 231 2.00 -5.91 -16.89
C GLN A 231 2.34 -4.43 -17.12
N PHE A 232 3.12 -3.84 -16.21
CA PHE A 232 3.42 -2.40 -16.23
C PHE A 232 4.08 -1.99 -17.55
N ASP A 233 5.17 -2.66 -17.92
CA ASP A 233 5.99 -2.32 -19.09
C ASP A 233 5.21 -2.42 -20.43
N LEU A 234 4.16 -3.26 -20.48
CA LEU A 234 3.36 -3.48 -21.68
C LEU A 234 2.14 -2.57 -21.77
N HIS A 235 1.49 -2.29 -20.64
CA HIS A 235 0.14 -1.71 -20.64
C HIS A 235 0.07 -0.33 -20.03
N PHE A 236 0.92 0.02 -19.05
CA PHE A 236 0.75 1.26 -18.30
C PHE A 236 0.89 2.50 -19.19
N LYS A 237 2.01 2.62 -19.91
CA LYS A 237 2.24 3.72 -20.86
C LYS A 237 1.18 3.78 -21.95
N LYS A 238 0.82 2.63 -22.52
CA LYS A 238 -0.24 2.54 -23.53
C LYS A 238 -1.59 3.04 -23.02
N HIS A 239 -2.00 2.63 -21.82
CA HIS A 239 -3.26 3.09 -21.23
C HIS A 239 -3.20 4.57 -20.84
N CYS A 240 -2.02 5.09 -20.45
CA CYS A 240 -1.82 6.54 -20.27
C CYS A 240 -2.01 7.29 -21.60
N GLU A 241 -1.32 6.88 -22.66
CA GLU A 241 -1.38 7.49 -24.00
C GLU A 241 -2.80 7.48 -24.58
N GLU A 242 -3.51 6.35 -24.45
CA GLU A 242 -4.86 6.18 -24.97
C GLU A 242 -5.94 6.83 -24.08
N GLY A 243 -5.59 7.34 -22.90
CA GLY A 243 -6.55 7.90 -21.95
C GLY A 243 -7.53 6.87 -21.39
N LYS A 244 -7.03 5.66 -21.08
CA LYS A 244 -7.82 4.51 -20.62
C LYS A 244 -7.51 4.07 -19.19
N LEU A 245 -6.83 4.91 -18.40
CA LEU A 245 -6.60 4.57 -16.99
C LEU A 245 -7.94 4.55 -16.23
N PRO A 246 -8.16 3.52 -15.37
CA PRO A 246 -9.38 3.39 -14.57
C PRO A 246 -9.46 4.43 -13.45
N ASN A 247 -10.52 4.36 -12.63
CA ASN A 247 -10.74 5.33 -11.54
C ASN A 247 -9.72 5.20 -10.40
N TYR A 248 -9.30 3.98 -10.12
CA TYR A 248 -8.29 3.70 -9.10
C TYR A 248 -7.18 2.84 -9.70
N VAL A 249 -5.96 3.37 -9.69
CA VAL A 249 -4.78 2.74 -10.28
C VAL A 249 -3.80 2.45 -9.18
N VAL A 250 -3.30 1.22 -9.12
CA VAL A 250 -2.19 0.84 -8.23
C VAL A 250 -1.01 0.46 -9.10
N VAL A 251 0.16 0.98 -8.75
CA VAL A 251 1.42 0.67 -9.43
C VAL A 251 2.33 -0.09 -8.48
N GLU A 252 2.76 -1.28 -8.89
CA GLU A 252 3.57 -2.23 -8.10
C GLU A 252 4.97 -2.39 -8.72
N GLN A 253 5.99 -2.25 -7.87
CA GLN A 253 7.41 -2.17 -8.23
C GLN A 253 8.05 -3.53 -8.53
N ARG A 254 9.34 -3.49 -8.86
CA ARG A 254 10.26 -4.62 -8.77
C ARG A 254 10.84 -4.68 -7.37
N TYR A 255 10.51 -5.77 -6.66
CA TYR A 255 10.95 -6.01 -5.30
C TYR A 255 12.23 -6.85 -5.20
N PHE A 256 12.69 -7.46 -6.30
CA PHE A 256 13.85 -8.36 -6.31
C PHE A 256 15.03 -7.69 -7.04
N ASP A 257 16.13 -7.49 -6.33
CA ASP A 257 17.32 -6.78 -6.81
C ASP A 257 18.20 -7.67 -7.70
N LEU A 258 17.83 -7.78 -8.98
CA LEU A 258 18.53 -8.58 -9.99
C LEU A 258 19.58 -7.77 -10.76
N LEU A 259 20.64 -8.43 -11.25
CA LEU A 259 21.68 -7.75 -12.04
C LEU A 259 21.16 -7.12 -13.34
N SER A 260 20.23 -7.80 -14.01
CA SER A 260 19.66 -7.34 -15.30
C SER A 260 18.54 -6.31 -15.14
N VAL A 261 17.76 -6.44 -14.07
CA VAL A 261 16.60 -5.58 -13.76
C VAL A 261 16.59 -5.29 -12.26
N PRO A 262 17.35 -4.29 -11.80
CA PRO A 262 17.46 -3.97 -10.37
C PRO A 262 16.11 -3.63 -9.73
N ALA A 263 15.99 -3.82 -8.42
CA ALA A 263 14.81 -3.40 -7.70
C ALA A 263 14.67 -1.86 -7.72
N ASN A 264 13.43 -1.37 -7.67
CA ASN A 264 13.09 0.06 -7.82
C ASN A 264 11.98 0.51 -6.85
N ASP A 265 11.98 -0.08 -5.65
CA ASP A 265 11.03 0.10 -4.55
C ASP A 265 11.57 1.03 -3.44
N ASP A 266 12.79 1.55 -3.57
CA ASP A 266 13.51 2.32 -2.54
C ASP A 266 13.84 1.55 -1.24
N HIS A 267 13.64 0.24 -1.14
CA HIS A 267 13.98 -0.53 0.05
C HIS A 267 15.44 -0.25 0.50
N PRO A 268 15.78 -0.18 1.80
CA PRO A 268 17.09 0.23 2.35
C PRO A 268 18.32 -0.27 1.60
N SER A 269 18.29 -1.54 1.18
CA SER A 269 19.35 -2.27 0.48
C SER A 269 19.39 -2.09 -1.03
N HIS A 270 18.42 -1.40 -1.62
CA HIS A 270 18.28 -1.14 -3.06
C HIS A 270 18.77 0.28 -3.39
N ASP A 271 19.07 0.51 -4.67
CA ASP A 271 19.57 1.80 -5.13
C ASP A 271 18.41 2.80 -5.29
N VAL A 272 18.38 3.86 -4.47
CA VAL A 272 17.32 4.90 -4.51
C VAL A 272 17.27 5.61 -5.87
N SER A 273 18.35 5.59 -6.67
CA SER A 273 18.29 6.10 -8.04
C SER A 273 17.38 5.28 -8.95
N GLU A 274 17.22 3.97 -8.71
CA GLU A 274 16.29 3.12 -9.46
C GLU A 274 14.83 3.41 -9.08
N GLY A 275 14.54 3.65 -7.80
CA GLY A 275 13.21 4.11 -7.36
C GLY A 275 12.86 5.48 -7.92
N GLN A 276 13.81 6.42 -7.93
CA GLN A 276 13.63 7.71 -8.60
C GLN A 276 13.35 7.56 -10.11
N LYS A 277 14.05 6.66 -10.81
CA LYS A 277 13.80 6.39 -12.24
C LYS A 277 12.38 5.87 -12.44
N PHE A 278 11.93 4.98 -11.56
CA PHE A 278 10.57 4.43 -11.63
C PHE A 278 9.50 5.48 -11.36
N VAL A 279 9.67 6.31 -10.34
CA VAL A 279 8.76 7.43 -10.04
C VAL A 279 8.71 8.42 -11.22
N LYS A 280 9.86 8.73 -11.82
CA LYS A 280 9.94 9.54 -13.03
C LYS A 280 9.19 8.90 -14.20
N GLU A 281 9.37 7.62 -14.46
CA GLU A 281 8.65 6.90 -15.51
C GLU A 281 7.13 6.93 -15.31
N VAL A 282 6.66 6.71 -14.07
CA VAL A 282 5.24 6.79 -13.72
C VAL A 282 4.72 8.21 -13.93
N TYR A 283 5.42 9.22 -13.41
CA TYR A 283 5.03 10.62 -13.54
C TYR A 283 4.95 11.05 -15.02
N GLU A 284 5.97 10.78 -15.83
CA GLU A 284 6.03 11.23 -17.22
C GLU A 284 4.97 10.55 -18.10
N ALA A 285 4.66 9.27 -17.84
CA ALA A 285 3.54 8.59 -18.49
C ALA A 285 2.19 9.24 -18.15
N LEU A 286 1.94 9.54 -16.87
CA LEU A 286 0.70 10.22 -16.45
C LEU A 286 0.63 11.66 -16.98
N ARG A 287 1.75 12.38 -16.95
CA ARG A 287 1.86 13.78 -17.36
C ARG A 287 1.60 13.97 -18.86
N SER A 288 1.96 12.98 -19.67
CA SER A 288 1.72 12.96 -21.11
C SER A 288 0.32 12.47 -21.50
N SER A 289 -0.42 11.87 -20.55
CA SER A 289 -1.78 11.39 -20.79
C SER A 289 -2.77 12.51 -21.10
N PRO A 290 -3.74 12.32 -22.01
CA PRO A 290 -4.88 13.23 -22.16
C PRO A 290 -5.73 13.32 -20.89
N GLN A 291 -5.64 12.36 -19.97
CA GLN A 291 -6.34 12.36 -18.67
C GLN A 291 -5.60 13.14 -17.58
N TRP A 292 -4.42 13.73 -17.83
CA TRP A 292 -3.59 14.41 -16.81
C TRP A 292 -4.36 15.40 -15.91
N LYS A 293 -5.29 16.15 -16.50
CA LYS A 293 -6.13 17.13 -15.77
C LYS A 293 -7.17 16.51 -14.86
N GLU A 294 -7.35 15.20 -14.89
CA GLU A 294 -8.31 14.45 -14.08
C GLU A 294 -7.59 13.49 -13.11
N MET A 295 -6.27 13.61 -12.98
CA MET A 295 -5.44 12.69 -12.22
C MET A 295 -4.93 13.29 -10.90
N LEU A 296 -4.88 12.44 -9.89
CA LEU A 296 -4.14 12.65 -8.66
C LEU A 296 -3.21 11.46 -8.45
N LEU A 297 -1.90 11.68 -8.52
CA LEU A 297 -0.89 10.70 -8.16
C LEU A 297 -0.51 10.91 -6.69
N VAL A 298 -0.57 9.83 -5.91
CA VAL A 298 -0.12 9.75 -4.53
C VAL A 298 1.07 8.80 -4.49
N ILE A 299 2.23 9.32 -4.11
CA ILE A 299 3.43 8.52 -3.88
C ILE A 299 3.66 8.53 -2.38
N THR A 300 3.65 7.36 -1.74
CA THR A 300 3.88 7.23 -0.29
C THR A 300 4.82 6.05 -0.03
N TYR A 301 5.14 5.77 1.24
CA TYR A 301 5.91 4.60 1.65
C TYR A 301 5.09 3.78 2.63
N ASP A 302 5.32 2.47 2.68
CA ASP A 302 4.63 1.55 3.58
C ASP A 302 4.98 1.78 5.06
N GLU A 303 6.25 1.85 5.41
CA GLU A 303 6.77 2.09 6.75
C GLU A 303 8.20 2.68 6.70
N HIS A 304 8.82 2.84 7.85
CA HIS A 304 10.02 3.66 8.03
C HIS A 304 11.38 2.97 7.84
N GLY A 305 11.44 1.64 7.73
CA GLY A 305 12.68 0.88 7.50
C GLY A 305 13.66 0.86 8.67
N GLY A 306 13.23 1.30 9.86
CA GLY A 306 14.12 1.55 11.00
C GLY A 306 14.83 2.91 10.96
N PHE A 307 14.60 3.73 9.94
CA PHE A 307 15.21 5.06 9.83
C PHE A 307 14.60 6.05 10.82
N TYR A 308 15.45 6.93 11.33
CA TYR A 308 15.05 7.96 12.27
C TYR A 308 13.99 8.90 11.68
N ASP A 309 13.04 9.29 12.53
CA ASP A 309 12.19 10.46 12.35
C ASP A 309 12.03 11.16 13.69
N HIS A 310 12.05 12.48 13.70
CA HIS A 310 11.98 13.27 14.92
C HIS A 310 10.55 13.48 15.42
N VAL A 311 9.52 13.27 14.60
CA VAL A 311 8.13 13.60 14.94
C VAL A 311 7.49 12.45 15.73
N PRO A 312 7.01 12.69 16.96
CA PRO A 312 6.31 11.68 17.75
C PRO A 312 5.10 11.07 17.03
N THR A 313 4.94 9.76 17.15
CA THR A 313 3.83 9.06 16.49
C THR A 313 2.51 9.27 17.23
N PRO A 314 1.38 9.46 16.53
CA PRO A 314 0.07 9.61 17.16
C PRO A 314 -0.39 8.35 17.93
N THR A 315 -0.72 8.54 19.20
CA THR A 315 -1.19 7.48 20.13
C THR A 315 -2.58 7.77 20.72
N THR A 316 -3.14 8.96 20.46
CA THR A 316 -4.36 9.44 21.11
C THR A 316 -5.52 9.49 20.12
N GLY A 317 -6.64 8.87 20.47
CA GLY A 317 -7.88 8.92 19.68
C GLY A 317 -7.81 8.19 18.33
N VAL A 318 -6.82 7.33 18.15
CA VAL A 318 -6.61 6.45 16.99
C VAL A 318 -7.48 5.20 17.19
N PRO A 319 -8.57 4.98 16.43
CA PRO A 319 -9.51 3.89 16.72
C PRO A 319 -8.98 2.52 16.27
N SER A 320 -9.22 1.44 17.01
CA SER A 320 -9.02 0.11 16.41
C SER A 320 -9.89 -0.02 15.14
N PRO A 321 -9.38 -0.49 13.99
CA PRO A 321 -10.12 -0.47 12.74
C PRO A 321 -11.39 -1.34 12.82
N ASP A 322 -11.26 -2.54 13.36
CA ASP A 322 -12.27 -3.61 13.34
C ASP A 322 -12.42 -4.33 14.69
N ASP A 323 -11.87 -3.74 15.77
CA ASP A 323 -11.83 -4.29 17.13
C ASP A 323 -11.07 -5.64 17.25
N ILE A 324 -10.35 -6.05 16.21
CA ILE A 324 -9.50 -7.23 16.26
C ILE A 324 -8.23 -6.88 17.04
N VAL A 325 -7.93 -7.70 18.05
CA VAL A 325 -6.69 -7.63 18.82
C VAL A 325 -5.67 -8.58 18.21
N GLY A 326 -4.42 -8.15 18.14
CA GLY A 326 -3.29 -8.95 17.69
C GLY A 326 -3.08 -10.21 18.53
N PRO A 327 -2.34 -11.19 17.99
CA PRO A 327 -2.05 -12.42 18.72
C PRO A 327 -1.18 -12.17 19.96
N GLU A 328 -1.03 -13.21 20.78
CA GLU A 328 0.01 -13.24 21.82
C GLU A 328 1.41 -13.07 21.19
N PRO A 329 2.38 -12.50 21.94
CA PRO A 329 2.28 -12.09 23.34
C PRO A 329 1.81 -10.65 23.56
N TYR A 330 1.75 -9.84 22.50
CA TYR A 330 1.61 -8.38 22.65
C TYR A 330 0.16 -7.90 22.72
N HIS A 331 -0.79 -8.66 22.16
CA HIS A 331 -2.20 -8.26 22.12
C HIS A 331 -2.39 -6.85 21.58
N PHE A 332 -1.71 -6.54 20.48
CA PHE A 332 -1.72 -5.19 19.92
C PHE A 332 -3.14 -4.78 19.50
N LYS A 333 -3.63 -3.65 20.00
CA LYS A 333 -5.02 -3.22 19.80
C LYS A 333 -5.26 -2.44 18.52
N PHE A 334 -4.18 -2.12 17.79
CA PHE A 334 -4.23 -1.27 16.61
C PHE A 334 -4.82 0.12 16.95
N ASP A 335 -4.45 0.69 18.09
CA ASP A 335 -4.95 1.98 18.60
C ASP A 335 -3.86 3.07 18.63
N ARG A 336 -2.84 2.93 17.77
CA ARG A 336 -1.76 3.89 17.56
C ARG A 336 -1.20 3.78 16.14
N LEU A 337 -0.54 4.83 15.68
CA LEU A 337 0.14 4.88 14.39
C LEU A 337 1.64 4.57 14.51
N GLY A 338 2.25 4.25 13.37
CA GLY A 338 3.69 4.10 13.19
C GLY A 338 4.40 5.42 12.91
N VAL A 339 5.66 5.30 12.51
CA VAL A 339 6.55 6.44 12.20
C VAL A 339 6.08 7.16 10.95
N ARG A 340 6.38 8.46 10.85
CA ARG A 340 6.09 9.29 9.68
C ARG A 340 6.84 8.79 8.45
N VAL A 341 6.18 8.78 7.31
CA VAL A 341 6.71 8.34 6.01
C VAL A 341 6.56 9.43 4.96
N PRO A 342 7.44 9.47 3.94
CA PRO A 342 7.34 10.44 2.85
C PRO A 342 6.01 10.29 2.11
N THR A 343 5.36 11.40 1.76
CA THR A 343 4.18 11.38 0.87
C THR A 343 4.13 12.60 -0.03
N PHE A 344 3.95 12.37 -1.33
CA PHE A 344 3.77 13.38 -2.37
C PHE A 344 2.34 13.32 -2.93
N PHE A 345 1.77 14.49 -3.20
CA PHE A 345 0.56 14.66 -3.98
C PHE A 345 0.88 15.39 -5.27
N VAL A 346 0.64 14.74 -6.41
CA VAL A 346 1.02 15.24 -7.73
C VAL A 346 -0.22 15.36 -8.61
N SER A 347 -0.55 16.59 -8.99
CA SER A 347 -1.71 16.93 -9.80
C SER A 347 -1.57 18.36 -10.35
N PRO A 348 -2.09 18.70 -11.54
CA PRO A 348 -2.10 20.08 -12.00
C PRO A 348 -3.02 20.98 -11.15
N TRP A 349 -3.77 20.44 -10.21
CA TRP A 349 -4.66 21.19 -9.32
C TRP A 349 -4.00 21.63 -8.00
N ILE A 350 -2.71 21.37 -7.83
CA ILE A 350 -1.95 21.66 -6.60
C ILE A 350 -0.97 22.81 -6.88
N GLU A 351 -0.87 23.76 -5.96
CA GLU A 351 0.13 24.84 -6.06
C GLU A 351 1.56 24.30 -5.90
N PRO A 352 2.56 24.85 -6.62
CA PRO A 352 3.95 24.46 -6.42
C PRO A 352 4.41 24.68 -4.97
N GLY A 353 5.12 23.70 -4.40
CA GLY A 353 5.72 23.81 -3.06
C GLY A 353 4.71 23.73 -1.91
N THR A 354 3.51 23.20 -2.15
CA THR A 354 2.48 23.07 -1.11
C THR A 354 2.95 22.11 -0.02
N VAL A 355 2.89 22.53 1.24
CA VAL A 355 3.13 21.63 2.38
C VAL A 355 1.81 21.36 3.08
N ILE A 356 1.47 20.07 3.20
CA ILE A 356 0.28 19.59 3.88
C ILE A 356 0.71 19.16 5.28
N HIS A 357 0.24 19.93 6.26
CA HIS A 357 0.50 19.70 7.68
C HIS A 357 -0.62 18.87 8.32
N ARG A 358 -0.75 18.99 9.65
CA ARG A 358 -1.81 18.35 10.43
C ARG A 358 -3.21 18.61 9.84
N PRO A 359 -4.03 17.56 9.64
CA PRO A 359 -5.37 17.72 9.11
C PRO A 359 -6.34 18.32 10.14
N LEU A 360 -7.47 18.83 9.64
CA LEU A 360 -8.52 19.43 10.47
C LEU A 360 -9.63 18.46 10.87
N GLY A 361 -9.70 17.26 10.31
CA GLY A 361 -10.81 16.35 10.55
C GLY A 361 -10.71 15.05 9.75
N PRO A 362 -11.73 14.18 9.84
CA PRO A 362 -13.08 14.45 10.36
C PRO A 362 -13.19 14.60 11.90
N TYR A 363 -12.20 14.17 12.66
CA TYR A 363 -12.13 14.37 14.12
C TYR A 363 -10.91 15.23 14.50
N PRO A 364 -10.91 15.87 15.68
CA PRO A 364 -9.74 16.64 16.15
C PRO A 364 -8.46 15.83 16.29
N THR A 365 -8.58 14.50 16.41
CA THR A 365 -7.45 13.57 16.50
C THR A 365 -7.09 12.93 15.17
N SER A 366 -7.84 13.19 14.09
CA SER A 366 -7.54 12.62 12.77
C SER A 366 -6.12 12.99 12.34
N GLU A 367 -5.47 12.05 11.68
CA GLU A 367 -4.14 12.22 11.10
C GLU A 367 -4.16 11.69 9.66
N PHE A 368 -3.15 12.06 8.87
CA PHE A 368 -2.91 11.40 7.59
C PHE A 368 -2.14 10.10 7.83
N GLU A 369 -2.68 8.99 7.32
CA GLU A 369 -2.07 7.66 7.35
C GLU A 369 -2.64 6.82 6.19
N HIS A 370 -2.22 5.56 6.00
CA HIS A 370 -2.56 4.82 4.77
C HIS A 370 -4.06 4.68 4.51
N SER A 371 -4.90 4.66 5.54
CA SER A 371 -6.37 4.61 5.38
C SER A 371 -6.98 5.95 4.97
N SER A 372 -6.19 7.03 4.94
CA SER A 372 -6.54 8.30 4.28
C SER A 372 -6.75 8.10 2.77
N ILE A 373 -6.12 7.08 2.17
CA ILE A 373 -6.32 6.72 0.75
C ILE A 373 -7.76 6.22 0.52
N PRO A 374 -8.23 5.11 1.13
CA PRO A 374 -9.60 4.66 0.95
C PRO A 374 -10.61 5.71 1.44
N ALA A 375 -10.33 6.47 2.50
CA ALA A 375 -11.20 7.57 2.93
C ALA A 375 -11.38 8.64 1.83
N THR A 376 -10.29 9.05 1.19
CA THR A 376 -10.33 10.06 0.11
C THR A 376 -10.95 9.52 -1.17
N VAL A 377 -10.65 8.27 -1.54
CA VAL A 377 -11.29 7.60 -2.69
C VAL A 377 -12.81 7.56 -2.49
N LYS A 378 -13.28 7.19 -1.29
CA LYS A 378 -14.70 7.18 -0.96
C LYS A 378 -15.33 8.56 -1.09
N LYS A 379 -14.64 9.60 -0.64
CA LYS A 379 -15.11 10.99 -0.73
C LYS A 379 -15.18 11.49 -2.18
N ILE A 380 -14.14 11.23 -2.97
CA ILE A 380 -14.08 11.67 -4.38
C ILE A 380 -15.12 10.95 -5.24
N PHE A 381 -15.32 9.65 -5.05
CA PHE A 381 -16.24 8.84 -5.84
C PHE A 381 -17.63 8.65 -5.21
N ASN A 382 -17.89 9.30 -4.07
CA ASN A 382 -19.15 9.21 -3.32
C ASN A 382 -19.57 7.75 -3.01
N LEU A 383 -18.61 6.96 -2.52
CA LEU A 383 -18.85 5.57 -2.12
C LEU A 383 -19.58 5.53 -0.77
N LYS A 384 -20.55 4.62 -0.61
CA LYS A 384 -21.58 4.70 0.44
C LYS A 384 -21.09 4.41 1.86
N GLU A 385 -20.08 3.57 2.02
CA GLU A 385 -19.69 3.03 3.33
C GLU A 385 -18.17 3.08 3.49
N PHE A 386 -17.70 3.40 4.70
CA PHE A 386 -16.31 3.21 5.10
C PHE A 386 -15.98 1.71 5.22
N LEU A 387 -14.71 1.34 5.03
CA LEU A 387 -14.27 -0.06 5.16
C LEU A 387 -14.22 -0.47 6.63
N THR A 388 -13.75 0.43 7.50
CA THR A 388 -13.52 0.19 8.92
C THR A 388 -13.75 1.47 9.73
N LYS A 389 -13.50 1.43 11.05
CA LYS A 389 -13.47 2.66 11.87
C LYS A 389 -12.25 3.53 11.56
N ARG A 390 -11.20 2.95 10.98
CA ARG A 390 -9.94 3.64 10.69
C ARG A 390 -10.10 4.61 9.52
N ASP A 391 -10.64 4.19 8.37
CA ASP A 391 -10.87 5.13 7.26
C ASP A 391 -12.03 6.09 7.50
N ALA A 392 -12.97 5.75 8.39
CA ALA A 392 -13.96 6.72 8.89
C ALA A 392 -13.35 7.84 9.76
N TRP A 393 -12.22 7.55 10.42
CA TRP A 393 -11.49 8.49 11.27
C TRP A 393 -10.35 9.21 10.54
N ALA A 394 -9.71 8.56 9.56
CA ALA A 394 -8.57 9.09 8.83
C ALA A 394 -8.92 10.40 8.13
N ALA A 395 -7.95 11.31 8.07
CA ALA A 395 -8.13 12.53 7.30
C ALA A 395 -8.23 12.25 5.80
N THR A 396 -8.97 13.09 5.08
CA THR A 396 -9.06 13.01 3.63
C THR A 396 -8.24 14.13 2.98
N PHE A 397 -7.63 13.87 1.83
CA PHE A 397 -6.69 14.79 1.18
C PHE A 397 -7.22 15.40 -0.11
N GLU A 398 -8.51 15.31 -0.42
CA GLU A 398 -9.12 16.00 -1.56
C GLU A 398 -8.98 17.53 -1.48
N GLY A 399 -8.80 18.07 -0.27
CA GLY A 399 -8.56 19.50 -0.04
C GLY A 399 -7.26 20.02 -0.65
N VAL A 400 -6.32 19.15 -1.03
CA VAL A 400 -5.10 19.56 -1.76
C VAL A 400 -5.42 20.02 -3.19
N ILE A 401 -6.58 19.61 -3.72
CA ILE A 401 -7.12 20.04 -5.02
C ILE A 401 -7.82 21.39 -4.82
N ASN A 402 -7.03 22.42 -4.54
CA ASN A 402 -7.51 23.72 -4.06
C ASN A 402 -7.59 24.81 -5.15
N ARG A 403 -7.20 24.47 -6.39
CA ARG A 403 -7.20 25.43 -7.50
C ARG A 403 -8.54 25.51 -8.24
N LYS A 404 -8.83 26.70 -8.77
CA LYS A 404 -9.99 26.93 -9.66
C LYS A 404 -9.78 26.38 -11.08
N ASN A 405 -8.53 26.40 -11.56
CA ASN A 405 -8.15 25.93 -12.88
C ASN A 405 -6.88 25.07 -12.78
N PRO A 406 -6.75 24.00 -13.59
CA PRO A 406 -5.55 23.19 -13.61
C PRO A 406 -4.38 24.02 -14.16
N ARG A 407 -3.21 23.80 -13.58
CA ARG A 407 -1.94 24.36 -14.01
C ARG A 407 -1.56 23.88 -15.40
N VAL A 408 -0.88 24.75 -16.12
CA VAL A 408 -0.32 24.47 -17.45
C VAL A 408 1.21 24.41 -17.43
N ASP A 409 1.82 24.77 -16.30
CA ASP A 409 3.26 24.87 -16.06
C ASP A 409 3.86 23.64 -15.37
N CYS A 410 3.09 22.55 -15.18
CA CYS A 410 3.61 21.30 -14.62
C CYS A 410 4.75 20.76 -15.51
N PRO A 411 5.90 20.35 -14.94
CA PRO A 411 7.05 19.86 -15.71
C PRO A 411 6.64 18.76 -16.68
N VAL A 412 7.15 18.79 -17.92
CA VAL A 412 6.88 17.71 -18.88
C VAL A 412 7.72 16.48 -18.53
N THR A 413 8.96 16.71 -18.08
CA THR A 413 9.90 15.69 -17.62
C THR A 413 10.43 16.04 -16.23
N LEU A 414 10.92 15.03 -15.50
CA LEU A 414 11.65 15.21 -14.25
C LEU A 414 13.18 15.10 -14.48
N PRO A 415 14.03 15.57 -13.55
CA PRO A 415 15.48 15.41 -13.64
C PRO A 415 15.93 13.95 -13.75
N GLU A 416 17.10 13.72 -14.34
CA GLU A 416 17.69 12.39 -14.38
C GLU A 416 18.28 12.01 -13.01
N PRO A 417 17.94 10.83 -12.46
CA PRO A 417 18.53 10.33 -11.24
C PRO A 417 20.04 10.06 -11.39
N VAL A 418 20.80 10.41 -10.37
CA VAL A 418 22.22 10.09 -10.29
C VAL A 418 22.36 8.73 -9.61
N LYS A 419 23.12 7.80 -10.21
CA LYS A 419 23.40 6.49 -9.59
C LYS A 419 24.00 6.70 -8.20
N MET A 420 23.37 6.10 -7.18
CA MET A 420 23.77 6.31 -5.78
C MET A 420 24.55 5.12 -5.23
N ARG A 421 24.15 3.89 -5.59
CA ARG A 421 24.82 2.70 -5.09
C ARG A 421 26.13 2.47 -5.88
N PRO A 422 27.28 2.33 -5.20
CA PRO A 422 28.54 2.04 -5.89
C PRO A 422 28.62 0.58 -6.38
N THR A 423 27.91 -0.33 -5.72
CA THR A 423 27.89 -1.76 -6.05
C THR A 423 26.76 -2.10 -7.03
N GLU A 424 26.87 -3.28 -7.64
CA GLU A 424 25.81 -3.88 -8.43
C GLU A 424 24.65 -4.39 -7.55
N ALA A 425 23.59 -4.84 -8.23
CA ALA A 425 22.46 -5.51 -7.59
C ALA A 425 22.89 -6.82 -6.93
N LYS A 426 22.22 -7.17 -5.82
CA LYS A 426 22.61 -8.31 -4.96
C LYS A 426 21.69 -9.51 -5.15
N GLU A 427 21.69 -10.07 -6.35
CA GLU A 427 20.77 -11.17 -6.71
C GLU A 427 21.04 -12.50 -5.96
N THR A 428 22.22 -12.65 -5.36
CA THR A 428 22.61 -13.80 -4.52
C THR A 428 22.38 -13.57 -3.02
N ALA A 429 21.84 -12.41 -2.62
CA ALA A 429 21.55 -12.11 -1.23
C ALA A 429 20.41 -12.98 -0.68
N LYS A 430 20.31 -13.01 0.66
CA LYS A 430 19.13 -13.52 1.36
C LYS A 430 17.94 -12.60 1.11
N LEU A 431 16.75 -13.18 1.17
CA LEU A 431 15.50 -12.46 1.00
C LEU A 431 15.23 -11.49 2.15
N SER A 432 14.69 -10.30 1.83
CA SER A 432 13.99 -9.44 2.80
C SER A 432 12.73 -10.15 3.32
N ASP A 433 12.17 -9.67 4.42
CA ASP A 433 10.94 -10.26 4.96
C ASP A 433 9.77 -10.13 3.97
N PHE A 434 9.63 -8.98 3.31
CA PHE A 434 8.62 -8.79 2.28
C PHE A 434 8.82 -9.71 1.07
N GLN A 435 10.06 -9.91 0.60
CA GLN A 435 10.35 -10.87 -0.47
C GLN A 435 9.97 -12.31 -0.08
N LYS A 436 10.21 -12.72 1.18
CA LYS A 436 9.76 -14.04 1.68
C LYS A 436 8.25 -14.17 1.65
N GLU A 437 7.54 -13.11 2.02
CA GLU A 437 6.08 -13.06 2.02
C GLU A 437 5.54 -13.18 0.58
N LEU A 438 6.15 -12.50 -0.39
CA LEU A 438 5.82 -12.66 -1.82
C LEU A 438 6.02 -14.10 -2.31
N VAL A 439 7.13 -14.75 -1.93
CA VAL A 439 7.37 -16.17 -2.24
C VAL A 439 6.30 -17.06 -1.62
N GLN A 440 5.93 -16.84 -0.37
CA GLN A 440 4.91 -17.63 0.32
C GLN A 440 3.52 -17.42 -0.31
N MET A 441 3.18 -16.19 -0.71
CA MET A 441 1.96 -15.91 -1.46
C MET A 441 1.96 -16.66 -2.80
N ALA A 442 3.06 -16.57 -3.55
CA ALA A 442 3.22 -17.27 -4.82
C ALA A 442 3.08 -18.79 -4.64
N ALA A 443 3.62 -19.37 -3.57
CA ALA A 443 3.46 -20.78 -3.23
C ALA A 443 2.00 -21.15 -2.93
N VAL A 444 1.25 -20.26 -2.26
CA VAL A 444 -0.19 -20.46 -2.07
C VAL A 444 -0.91 -20.48 -3.41
N LEU A 445 -0.67 -19.47 -4.26
CA LEU A 445 -1.29 -19.38 -5.58
C LEU A 445 -0.97 -20.60 -6.45
N ASN A 446 0.26 -21.11 -6.38
CA ASN A 446 0.72 -22.28 -7.15
C ASN A 446 0.26 -23.64 -6.60
N GLY A 447 -0.28 -23.68 -5.38
CA GLY A 447 -0.66 -24.92 -4.68
C GLY A 447 0.49 -25.58 -3.90
N ASP A 448 1.69 -25.01 -3.93
CA ASP A 448 2.91 -25.54 -3.27
C ASP A 448 2.87 -25.41 -1.75
N HIS A 449 1.93 -24.63 -1.20
CA HIS A 449 1.66 -24.56 0.25
C HIS A 449 1.30 -25.92 0.89
N LYS A 450 1.01 -26.94 0.08
CA LYS A 450 0.74 -28.33 0.51
C LYS A 450 2.02 -29.14 0.77
N SER A 451 3.20 -28.64 0.37
CA SER A 451 4.49 -29.27 0.66
C SER A 451 4.92 -29.03 2.11
N ASP A 452 5.67 -29.98 2.66
CA ASP A 452 6.37 -29.89 3.96
C ASP A 452 7.47 -28.80 4.01
N MET A 453 7.75 -28.17 2.86
CA MET A 453 8.65 -27.02 2.76
C MET A 453 7.97 -25.70 3.17
N TYR A 454 6.65 -25.59 3.07
CA TYR A 454 5.93 -24.37 3.43
C TYR A 454 5.76 -24.24 4.97
N PRO A 455 5.78 -23.02 5.55
CA PRO A 455 6.11 -21.73 4.91
C PRO A 455 7.59 -21.35 4.98
N HIS A 456 8.33 -21.82 6.00
CA HIS A 456 9.65 -21.28 6.32
C HIS A 456 10.81 -21.98 5.61
N LYS A 457 10.78 -23.31 5.44
CA LYS A 457 11.86 -24.04 4.76
C LYS A 457 11.96 -23.68 3.27
N LEU A 458 10.84 -23.30 2.67
CA LEU A 458 10.75 -22.87 1.27
C LEU A 458 11.67 -21.68 1.02
N VAL A 459 11.66 -20.69 1.92
CA VAL A 459 12.37 -19.42 1.74
C VAL A 459 13.76 -19.40 2.38
N GLU A 460 14.07 -20.35 3.27
CA GLU A 460 15.27 -20.34 4.11
C GLU A 460 16.58 -20.26 3.31
N LYS A 461 16.62 -20.90 2.14
CA LYS A 461 17.83 -21.03 1.31
C LYS A 461 17.71 -20.37 -0.07
N MET A 462 16.61 -19.67 -0.33
CA MET A 462 16.43 -18.98 -1.60
C MET A 462 17.29 -17.72 -1.66
N THR A 463 17.98 -17.58 -2.78
CA THR A 463 18.55 -16.29 -3.21
C THR A 463 17.46 -15.38 -3.79
N VAL A 464 17.73 -14.08 -3.86
CA VAL A 464 16.86 -13.09 -4.53
C VAL A 464 16.54 -13.51 -5.97
N ALA A 465 17.51 -14.01 -6.74
CA ALA A 465 17.33 -14.50 -8.10
C ALA A 465 16.37 -15.71 -8.19
N GLU A 466 16.55 -16.70 -7.32
CA GLU A 466 15.70 -17.89 -7.28
C GLU A 466 14.26 -17.54 -6.88
N ALA A 467 14.10 -16.65 -5.91
CA ALA A 467 12.80 -16.17 -5.48
C ALA A 467 12.08 -15.39 -6.59
N ALA A 468 12.77 -14.47 -7.27
CA ALA A 468 12.21 -13.74 -8.41
C ALA A 468 11.71 -14.68 -9.51
N LYS A 469 12.50 -15.69 -9.86
CA LYS A 469 12.11 -16.72 -10.84
C LYS A 469 10.90 -17.53 -10.37
N TYR A 470 10.89 -17.94 -9.10
CA TYR A 470 9.80 -18.72 -8.51
C TYR A 470 8.49 -17.93 -8.51
N VAL A 471 8.49 -16.70 -8.00
CA VAL A 471 7.29 -15.86 -7.87
C VAL A 471 6.68 -15.57 -9.25
N ASN A 472 7.50 -15.19 -10.24
CA ASN A 472 7.03 -14.98 -11.62
C ASN A 472 6.45 -16.25 -12.24
N GLY A 473 7.13 -17.39 -12.08
CA GLY A 473 6.65 -18.67 -12.62
C GLY A 473 5.32 -19.11 -12.01
N ALA A 474 5.19 -19.01 -10.68
CA ALA A 474 3.98 -19.33 -9.94
C ALA A 474 2.81 -18.43 -10.34
N PHE A 475 3.05 -17.12 -10.47
CA PHE A 475 2.01 -16.17 -10.85
C PHE A 475 1.55 -16.34 -12.31
N ASN A 476 2.48 -16.61 -13.24
CA ASN A 476 2.13 -16.92 -14.62
C ASN A 476 1.25 -18.19 -14.71
N LYS A 477 1.61 -19.25 -13.97
CA LYS A 477 0.81 -20.47 -13.90
C LYS A 477 -0.58 -20.22 -13.29
N PHE A 478 -0.67 -19.39 -12.25
CA PHE A 478 -1.94 -18.94 -11.70
C PHE A 478 -2.80 -18.25 -12.77
N CYS A 479 -2.23 -17.29 -13.51
CA CYS A 479 -2.94 -16.59 -14.59
C CYS A 479 -3.39 -17.52 -15.72
N ASP A 480 -2.53 -18.44 -16.17
CA ASP A 480 -2.85 -19.40 -17.24
C ASP A 480 -4.02 -20.31 -16.86
N GLU A 481 -4.01 -20.82 -15.63
CA GLU A 481 -5.05 -21.73 -15.14
C GLU A 481 -6.37 -21.00 -14.91
N CYS A 482 -6.31 -19.75 -14.46
CA CYS A 482 -7.48 -18.89 -14.47
C CYS A 482 -8.08 -18.77 -15.87
N GLN A 483 -7.28 -18.50 -16.90
CA GLN A 483 -7.77 -18.35 -18.28
C GLN A 483 -8.34 -19.65 -18.87
N ARG A 484 -7.82 -20.82 -18.47
CA ARG A 484 -8.30 -22.15 -18.92
C ARG A 484 -9.56 -22.60 -18.20
N GLY A 485 -9.76 -22.17 -16.96
CA GLY A 485 -10.92 -22.49 -16.17
C GLY A 485 -12.17 -21.80 -16.70
N GLY A 486 -13.11 -22.55 -17.27
CA GLY A 486 -14.51 -22.11 -17.50
C GLY A 486 -15.30 -21.97 -16.18
N ILE A 487 -14.63 -21.44 -15.16
CA ILE A 487 -15.02 -21.36 -13.76
C ILE A 487 -15.88 -20.12 -13.56
N HIS A 488 -16.83 -20.15 -12.63
CA HIS A 488 -17.73 -19.03 -12.36
C HIS A 488 -16.94 -17.77 -11.95
N GLU A 489 -17.39 -16.58 -12.39
CA GLU A 489 -16.66 -15.31 -12.26
C GLU A 489 -16.31 -14.93 -10.79
N SER A 490 -17.05 -15.47 -9.83
CA SER A 490 -16.88 -15.22 -8.38
C SER A 490 -16.03 -16.28 -7.66
N GLU A 491 -15.56 -17.32 -8.35
CA GLU A 491 -14.77 -18.39 -7.72
C GLU A 491 -13.31 -17.95 -7.54
N ILE A 492 -12.71 -18.42 -6.44
CA ILE A 492 -11.29 -18.20 -6.15
C ILE A 492 -10.51 -19.35 -6.77
N VAL A 493 -9.52 -19.03 -7.60
CA VAL A 493 -8.68 -20.05 -8.23
C VAL A 493 -7.71 -20.63 -7.22
N GLU A 494 -7.82 -21.94 -6.99
CA GLU A 494 -6.93 -22.69 -6.12
C GLU A 494 -6.27 -23.83 -6.92
N LEU A 495 -4.98 -23.68 -7.22
CA LEU A 495 -4.24 -24.68 -7.97
C LEU A 495 -4.16 -26.00 -7.18
N GLY A 496 -4.60 -27.08 -7.85
CA GLY A 496 -4.63 -28.43 -7.29
C GLY A 496 -5.97 -28.86 -6.65
N LYS A 497 -7.03 -28.04 -6.70
CA LYS A 497 -8.39 -28.58 -6.57
C LYS A 497 -8.78 -29.24 -7.89
N GLN A 498 -9.11 -30.53 -7.87
CA GLN A 498 -9.82 -31.13 -9.01
C GLN A 498 -11.17 -30.43 -9.10
N VAL A 499 -11.35 -29.60 -10.12
CA VAL A 499 -12.68 -29.12 -10.48
C VAL A 499 -13.46 -30.37 -10.90
N GLU A 500 -14.41 -30.82 -10.07
CA GLU A 500 -15.41 -31.78 -10.51
C GLU A 500 -16.16 -31.11 -11.66
N ARG A 501 -15.75 -31.42 -12.89
CA ARG A 501 -16.50 -31.03 -14.07
C ARG A 501 -17.92 -31.57 -13.86
N PRO A 502 -18.98 -30.74 -14.04
CA PRO A 502 -20.32 -31.27 -14.04
C PRO A 502 -20.32 -32.40 -15.06
N LYS A 503 -20.60 -33.64 -14.63
CA LYS A 503 -20.75 -34.78 -15.54
C LYS A 503 -21.79 -34.33 -16.56
N GLY A 504 -21.34 -34.04 -17.78
CA GLY A 504 -22.22 -33.72 -18.88
C GLY A 504 -23.28 -34.81 -18.92
N ARG A 505 -24.55 -34.43 -18.79
CA ARG A 505 -25.65 -35.38 -18.98
C ARG A 505 -25.40 -36.03 -20.33
N SER A 506 -25.18 -37.34 -20.29
CA SER A 506 -24.91 -38.17 -21.47
C SER A 506 -25.83 -37.76 -22.62
N PHE A 507 -25.24 -37.67 -23.82
CA PHE A 507 -25.91 -37.39 -25.09
C PHE A 507 -27.16 -38.26 -25.32
N ILE A 508 -27.26 -39.40 -24.63
CA ILE A 508 -28.39 -40.33 -24.65
C ILE A 508 -29.68 -39.71 -24.06
N TYR A 509 -29.60 -38.73 -23.16
CA TYR A 509 -30.80 -38.10 -22.57
C TYR A 509 -31.46 -37.07 -23.50
N LYS A 510 -30.77 -36.59 -24.55
CA LYS A 510 -31.37 -35.73 -25.58
C LYS A 510 -32.04 -36.51 -26.70
N PHE A 511 -31.71 -37.79 -26.90
CA PHE A 511 -32.29 -38.61 -27.97
C PHE A 511 -33.65 -39.22 -27.58
N PHE A 512 -33.91 -39.46 -26.29
CA PHE A 512 -35.17 -40.06 -25.82
C PHE A 512 -36.31 -39.08 -25.49
N LYS A 513 -36.11 -37.77 -25.69
CA LYS A 513 -37.18 -36.76 -25.51
C LYS A 513 -37.90 -36.33 -26.80
N CYS A 514 -37.49 -36.84 -27.96
CA CYS A 514 -38.13 -36.53 -29.25
C CYS A 514 -39.05 -37.65 -29.79
N LEU A 515 -39.33 -38.71 -29.02
CA LEU A 515 -40.10 -39.87 -29.51
C LEU A 515 -41.41 -40.14 -28.75
N VAL A 516 -41.85 -39.23 -27.88
CA VAL A 516 -43.18 -39.32 -27.23
C VAL A 516 -43.88 -37.97 -27.29
N CYS A 517 -44.37 -37.62 -28.48
CA CYS A 517 -45.39 -36.60 -28.74
C CYS A 517 -46.03 -36.92 -30.11
N HIS A 518 -46.74 -38.04 -30.18
CA HIS A 518 -47.80 -38.27 -31.15
C HIS A 518 -48.86 -39.10 -30.44
N ASP A 519 -49.89 -38.42 -29.95
CA ASP A 519 -51.32 -38.73 -30.13
C ASP A 519 -52.15 -37.53 -29.65
#